data_AF-A0A512E093-F1
#
_entry.id   AF-A0A512E093-F1
#
_cell.length_a   1.000
_cell.length_b   1.000
_cell.length_c   1.000
_cell.angle_alpha   90.00
_cell.angle_beta   90.00
_cell.angle_gamma   90.00
#
_symmetry.space_group_name_H-M   'P 1'
#
loop_
_entity.id
_entity.type
_entity.pdbx_description
1 polymer ?
#
loop_
_entity_poly.entity_id
_entity_poly.type
_entity_poly.pdbx_seq_one_letter_code
_entity_poly.pdbx_strand_id
1 'polypeptide(L)'
;MADKLTSKQTAFVEALLSGMTQVDAYRAAYDVSGMSDNAQHVEASKLCQNPKIAQRLAEAAQASREKMEISTARLTEMALEAYEVARHNSNAAHMTGAVLAIGKLNGLIVDRQERKVENVRPKASREEMIAELNKVAAEMGVSIIDNAPASRH
;
A
#
# COMPACT_ATOMS: atom_id res chain seq x y z
N MET A 1 -5.75 -33.15 4.19
CA MET A 1 -7.14 -33.13 3.70
C MET A 1 -7.76 -31.83 4.19
N ALA A 2 -8.00 -30.87 3.29
CA ALA A 2 -8.56 -29.56 3.67
C ALA A 2 -9.93 -29.76 4.32
N ASP A 3 -10.01 -29.44 5.60
CA ASP A 3 -11.19 -29.63 6.43
C ASP A 3 -12.30 -28.69 5.94
N LYS A 4 -13.31 -29.26 5.27
CA LYS A 4 -14.27 -28.55 4.41
C LYS A 4 -15.17 -27.62 5.24
N LEU A 5 -15.32 -26.37 4.81
CA LEU A 5 -16.29 -25.44 5.39
C LEU A 5 -17.71 -26.02 5.31
N THR A 6 -18.51 -25.79 6.35
CA THR A 6 -19.94 -26.13 6.30
C THR A 6 -20.68 -25.21 5.33
N SER A 7 -21.85 -25.62 4.85
CA SER A 7 -22.63 -24.81 3.88
C SER A 7 -22.92 -23.39 4.37
N LYS A 8 -23.21 -23.20 5.66
CA LYS A 8 -23.43 -21.87 6.25
C LYS A 8 -22.16 -21.02 6.29
N GLN A 9 -21.03 -21.64 6.64
CA GLN A 9 -19.73 -20.93 6.63
C GLN A 9 -19.29 -20.56 5.21
N THR A 10 -19.56 -21.41 4.22
CA THR A 10 -19.32 -21.09 2.82
C THR A 10 -20.16 -19.89 2.38
N ALA A 11 -21.47 -19.90 2.66
CA ALA A 11 -22.35 -18.77 2.34
C ALA A 11 -21.90 -17.47 3.01
N PHE A 12 -21.45 -17.55 4.27
CA PHE A 12 -20.88 -16.41 5.00
C PHE A 12 -19.63 -15.84 4.31
N VAL A 13 -18.69 -16.71 3.91
CA VAL A 13 -17.47 -16.31 3.19
C VAL A 13 -17.80 -15.70 1.83
N GLU A 14 -18.72 -16.30 1.07
CA GLU A 14 -19.14 -15.79 -0.23
C GLU A 14 -19.80 -14.40 -0.12
N ALA A 15 -20.62 -14.17 0.91
CA ALA A 15 -21.21 -12.87 1.21
C ALA A 15 -20.15 -11.81 1.57
N LEU A 16 -19.12 -12.18 2.33
CA LEU A 16 -17.99 -11.27 2.61
C LEU A 16 -17.21 -10.93 1.34
N LEU A 17 -16.92 -11.92 0.50
CA LEU A 17 -16.19 -11.72 -0.76
C LEU A 17 -16.99 -10.92 -1.80
N SER A 18 -18.32 -10.91 -1.72
CA SER A 18 -19.18 -10.05 -2.55
C SER A 18 -19.28 -8.60 -2.05
N GLY A 19 -18.66 -8.29 -0.90
CA GLY A 19 -18.56 -6.93 -0.36
C GLY A 19 -19.55 -6.61 0.77
N MET A 20 -20.26 -7.60 1.33
CA MET A 20 -21.11 -7.38 2.49
C MET A 20 -20.29 -7.13 3.77
N THR A 21 -20.89 -6.42 4.73
CA THR A 21 -20.31 -6.31 6.07
C THR A 21 -20.35 -7.65 6.80
N GLN A 22 -19.54 -7.83 7.84
CA GLN A 22 -19.52 -9.08 8.63
C GLN A 22 -20.90 -9.43 9.19
N VAL A 23 -21.66 -8.43 9.63
CA VAL A 23 -22.99 -8.68 10.21
C VAL A 23 -24.02 -8.99 9.14
N ASP A 24 -23.97 -8.30 8.00
CA ASP A 24 -24.90 -8.59 6.90
C ASP A 24 -24.63 -9.98 6.30
N ALA A 25 -23.35 -10.36 6.17
CA ALA A 25 -22.97 -11.71 5.79
C ALA A 25 -23.45 -12.76 6.81
N TYR A 26 -23.39 -12.45 8.12
CA TYR A 26 -23.88 -13.34 9.17
C TYR A 26 -25.40 -13.50 9.10
N ARG A 27 -26.15 -12.40 8.93
CA ARG A 27 -27.61 -12.40 8.75
C ARG A 27 -28.05 -13.15 7.49
N ALA A 28 -27.24 -13.12 6.43
CA ALA A 28 -27.51 -13.85 5.19
C ALA A 28 -27.28 -15.37 5.33
N ALA A 29 -26.32 -15.78 6.17
CA ALA A 29 -25.91 -17.18 6.30
C ALA A 29 -26.54 -17.92 7.50
N TYR A 30 -27.00 -17.21 8.52
CA TYR A 30 -27.52 -17.75 9.77
C TYR A 30 -28.88 -17.14 10.13
N ASP A 31 -29.72 -17.94 10.81
CA ASP A 31 -30.96 -17.44 11.39
C ASP A 31 -30.66 -16.57 12.61
N VAL A 32 -31.19 -15.34 12.60
CA VAL A 32 -30.98 -14.31 13.61
C VAL A 32 -32.27 -13.95 14.36
N SER A 33 -33.37 -14.68 14.15
CA SER A 33 -34.73 -14.35 14.62
C SER A 33 -34.93 -14.26 16.15
N GLY A 34 -33.89 -14.53 16.95
CA GLY A 34 -33.88 -14.33 18.41
C GLY A 34 -32.63 -13.63 18.95
N MET A 35 -31.80 -13.03 18.09
CA MET A 35 -30.53 -12.42 18.48
C MET A 35 -30.65 -10.89 18.53
N SER A 36 -30.15 -10.27 19.60
CA SER A 36 -29.94 -8.82 19.62
C SER A 36 -28.86 -8.40 18.64
N ASP A 37 -28.87 -7.15 18.18
CA ASP A 37 -27.86 -6.64 17.24
C ASP A 37 -26.44 -6.84 17.76
N ASN A 38 -26.19 -6.53 19.04
CA ASN A 38 -24.88 -6.75 19.66
C ASN A 38 -24.45 -8.22 19.60
N ALA A 39 -25.37 -9.17 19.83
CA ALA A 39 -25.05 -10.58 19.74
C ALA A 39 -24.67 -10.97 18.30
N GLN A 40 -25.36 -10.43 17.29
CA GLN A 40 -25.04 -10.66 15.88
C GLN A 40 -23.64 -10.12 15.52
N HIS A 41 -23.30 -8.90 15.97
CA HIS A 41 -21.97 -8.32 15.78
C HIS A 41 -20.86 -9.19 16.40
N VAL A 42 -21.07 -9.66 17.64
CA VAL A 42 -20.09 -10.49 18.35
C VAL A 42 -19.91 -11.84 17.66
N GLU A 43 -20.98 -12.52 17.28
CA GLU A 43 -20.91 -13.82 16.62
C GLU A 43 -20.31 -13.70 15.20
N ALA A 44 -20.65 -12.66 14.44
CA ALA A 44 -20.03 -12.39 13.15
C ALA A 44 -18.51 -12.19 13.26
N SER A 45 -18.07 -11.45 14.29
CA SER A 45 -16.64 -11.23 14.55
C SER A 45 -15.91 -12.52 14.94
N LYS A 46 -16.49 -13.31 15.85
CA LYS A 46 -15.95 -14.63 16.22
C LYS A 46 -15.86 -15.56 15.01
N LEU A 47 -16.87 -15.52 14.14
CA LEU A 47 -16.91 -16.35 12.94
C LEU A 47 -15.82 -15.95 11.93
N CYS A 48 -15.53 -14.65 11.78
CA CYS A 48 -14.39 -14.18 10.98
C CYS A 48 -13.03 -14.63 11.54
N GLN A 49 -12.91 -14.74 12.87
CA GLN A 49 -11.69 -15.20 13.54
C GLN A 49 -11.54 -16.73 13.52
N ASN A 50 -12.55 -17.47 13.05
CA ASN A 50 -12.43 -18.91 12.90
C ASN A 50 -11.27 -19.24 11.94
N PRO A 51 -10.30 -20.09 12.33
CA PRO A 51 -9.11 -20.36 11.52
C PRO A 51 -9.43 -20.81 10.09
N LYS A 52 -10.49 -21.58 9.88
CA LYS A 52 -10.88 -22.07 8.54
C LYS A 52 -11.41 -20.95 7.66
N ILE A 53 -12.21 -20.04 8.23
CA ILE A 53 -12.77 -18.89 7.51
C ILE A 53 -11.67 -17.87 7.22
N ALA A 54 -10.85 -17.55 8.23
CA ALA A 54 -9.72 -16.65 8.07
C ALA A 54 -8.76 -17.14 6.97
N GLN A 55 -8.43 -18.44 6.98
CA GLN A 55 -7.62 -19.05 5.92
C GLN A 55 -8.29 -18.90 4.54
N ARG A 56 -9.58 -19.17 4.43
CA ARG A 56 -10.28 -19.08 3.14
C ARG A 56 -10.34 -17.65 2.60
N LEU A 57 -10.56 -16.66 3.47
CA LEU A 57 -10.52 -15.25 3.11
C LEU A 57 -9.11 -14.82 2.68
N ALA A 58 -8.06 -15.32 3.36
CA ALA A 58 -6.68 -15.06 2.98
C ALA A 58 -6.33 -15.66 1.61
N GLU A 59 -6.76 -16.89 1.32
CA GLU A 59 -6.60 -17.52 0.00
C GLU A 59 -7.29 -16.71 -1.11
N ALA A 60 -8.53 -16.25 -0.86
CA ALA A 60 -9.26 -15.43 -1.80
C ALA A 60 -8.62 -14.05 -2.00
N ALA A 61 -8.12 -13.43 -0.92
CA ALA A 61 -7.39 -12.18 -1.00
C ALA A 61 -6.07 -12.35 -1.76
N GLN A 62 -5.34 -13.46 -1.54
CA GLN A 62 -4.11 -13.77 -2.26
C GLN A 62 -4.38 -13.99 -3.76
N ALA A 63 -5.40 -14.79 -4.10
CA ALA A 63 -5.80 -14.99 -5.50
C ALA A 63 -6.28 -13.68 -6.16
N SER A 64 -6.93 -12.78 -5.39
CA SER A 64 -7.31 -11.46 -5.89
C SER A 64 -6.10 -10.55 -6.06
N ARG A 65 -5.13 -10.59 -5.14
CA ARG A 65 -3.87 -9.84 -5.27
C ARG A 65 -3.06 -10.32 -6.45
N GLU A 66 -2.96 -11.63 -6.66
CA GLU A 66 -2.30 -12.19 -7.85
C GLU A 66 -2.96 -11.73 -9.16
N LYS A 67 -4.27 -11.45 -9.14
CA LYS A 67 -5.02 -10.92 -10.30
C LYS A 67 -4.98 -9.39 -10.40
N MET A 68 -4.91 -8.67 -9.29
CA MET A 68 -5.01 -7.21 -9.21
C MET A 68 -3.66 -6.51 -9.14
N GLU A 69 -2.62 -7.16 -8.61
CA GLU A 69 -1.26 -6.67 -8.72
C GLU A 69 -0.86 -6.78 -10.19
N ILE A 70 -0.77 -5.62 -10.82
CA ILE A 70 -0.05 -5.43 -12.06
C ILE A 70 1.40 -5.87 -11.78
N SER A 71 1.66 -7.16 -11.92
CA SER A 71 2.96 -7.77 -11.66
C SER A 71 3.90 -7.47 -12.81
N THR A 72 5.20 -7.57 -12.58
CA THR A 72 6.20 -7.47 -13.65
C THR A 72 5.95 -8.51 -14.74
N ALA A 73 5.50 -9.72 -14.36
CA ALA A 73 5.09 -10.76 -15.30
C ALA A 73 3.88 -10.33 -16.14
N ARG A 74 2.82 -9.80 -15.51
CA ARG A 74 1.62 -9.33 -16.23
C ARG A 74 1.91 -8.16 -17.16
N LEU A 75 2.72 -7.20 -16.72
CA LEU A 75 3.15 -6.08 -17.56
C LEU A 75 4.03 -6.53 -18.72
N THR A 76 4.89 -7.52 -18.50
CA THR A 76 5.71 -8.10 -19.57
C THR A 76 4.83 -8.79 -20.61
N GLU A 77 3.82 -9.55 -20.18
CA GLU A 77 2.84 -10.18 -21.07
C GLU A 77 2.08 -9.13 -21.90
N MET A 78 1.54 -8.10 -21.26
CA MET A 78 0.86 -6.99 -21.95
C MET A 78 1.78 -6.25 -22.94
N ALA A 79 3.05 -6.06 -22.60
CA ALA A 79 4.02 -5.43 -23.48
C ALA A 79 4.35 -6.31 -24.70
N LEU A 80 4.42 -7.64 -24.54
CA LEU A 80 4.59 -8.59 -25.64
C LEU A 80 3.36 -8.59 -26.57
N GLU A 81 2.15 -8.58 -26.03
CA GLU A 81 0.92 -8.45 -26.81
C GLU A 81 0.90 -7.14 -27.61
N ALA A 82 1.26 -6.01 -26.97
CA ALA A 82 1.36 -4.72 -27.63
C ALA A 82 2.43 -4.72 -28.75
N TYR A 83 3.54 -5.44 -28.55
CA TYR A 83 4.57 -5.61 -29.57
C TYR A 83 4.03 -6.35 -30.80
N GLU A 84 3.33 -7.47 -30.62
CA GLU A 84 2.76 -8.24 -31.75
C GLU A 84 1.71 -7.42 -32.51
N VAL A 85 0.84 -6.69 -31.81
CA VAL A 85 -0.12 -5.77 -32.47
C VAL A 85 0.61 -4.68 -33.25
N ALA A 86 1.66 -4.07 -32.69
CA ALA A 86 2.46 -3.07 -33.37
C ALA A 86 3.20 -3.64 -34.60
N ARG A 87 3.68 -4.87 -34.51
CA ARG A 87 4.35 -5.60 -35.59
C ARG A 87 3.40 -5.88 -36.75
N HIS A 88 2.20 -6.38 -36.46
CA HIS A 88 1.15 -6.57 -37.47
C HIS A 88 0.79 -5.26 -38.18
N ASN A 89 0.76 -4.14 -37.44
CA ASN A 89 0.47 -2.82 -37.97
C ASN A 89 1.69 -2.10 -38.57
N SER A 90 2.85 -2.76 -38.68
CA SER A 90 4.11 -2.18 -39.18
C SER A 90 4.54 -0.89 -38.46
N ASN A 91 4.21 -0.76 -37.18
CA ASN A 91 4.46 0.44 -36.39
C ASN A 91 5.76 0.33 -35.57
N ALA A 92 6.88 0.68 -36.21
CA ALA A 92 8.22 0.54 -35.62
C ALA A 92 8.43 1.30 -34.30
N ALA A 93 7.82 2.47 -34.14
CA ALA A 93 7.91 3.24 -32.90
C ALA A 93 7.25 2.52 -31.71
N HIS A 94 6.11 1.87 -31.94
CA HIS A 94 5.41 1.16 -30.87
C HIS A 94 6.10 -0.17 -30.54
N MET A 95 6.69 -0.85 -31.53
CA MET A 95 7.53 -2.03 -31.31
C MET A 95 8.73 -1.70 -30.40
N THR A 96 9.47 -0.63 -30.72
CA THR A 96 10.62 -0.20 -29.89
C THR A 96 10.20 0.21 -28.49
N GLY A 97 9.06 0.91 -28.35
CA GLY A 97 8.47 1.25 -27.05
C GLY A 97 8.16 0.02 -26.20
N ALA A 98 7.58 -1.03 -26.78
CA ALA A 98 7.29 -2.29 -26.09
C ALA A 98 8.56 -3.02 -25.64
N VAL A 99 9.59 -3.11 -26.51
CA VAL A 99 10.88 -3.72 -26.16
C VAL A 99 11.57 -2.96 -25.01
N LEU A 100 11.55 -1.62 -25.06
CA LEU A 100 12.07 -0.79 -23.97
C LEU A 100 11.31 -1.03 -22.66
N ALA A 101 9.98 -1.12 -22.71
CA ALA A 101 9.16 -1.41 -21.55
C ALA A 101 9.54 -2.77 -20.92
N ILE A 102 9.67 -3.82 -21.73
CA ILE A 102 10.12 -5.15 -21.28
C ILE A 102 11.50 -5.05 -20.61
N GLY A 103 12.45 -4.37 -21.25
CA GLY A 103 13.80 -4.20 -20.70
C GLY A 103 13.82 -3.46 -19.36
N LYS A 104 13.00 -2.40 -19.20
CA LYS A 104 12.88 -1.65 -17.94
C LYS A 104 12.19 -2.46 -16.84
N LEU A 105 11.10 -3.16 -17.17
CA LEU A 105 10.34 -3.98 -16.22
C LEU A 105 11.16 -5.15 -15.65
N ASN A 106 12.07 -5.70 -16.46
CA ASN A 106 12.94 -6.81 -16.07
C ASN A 106 14.30 -6.36 -15.52
N GLY A 107 14.51 -5.04 -15.35
CA GLY A 107 15.75 -4.49 -14.82
C GLY A 107 16.96 -4.59 -15.75
N LEU A 108 16.77 -4.96 -17.01
CA LEU A 108 17.83 -5.02 -18.04
C LEU A 108 18.21 -3.61 -18.52
N ILE A 109 17.29 -2.66 -18.41
CA ILE A 109 17.50 -1.25 -18.74
C ILE A 109 17.22 -0.44 -17.47
N VAL A 110 18.20 0.33 -17.02
CA VAL A 110 18.08 1.19 -15.83
C VAL A 110 18.34 2.63 -16.24
N ASP A 111 17.36 3.50 -15.99
CA ASP A 111 17.53 4.94 -16.20
C ASP A 111 18.38 5.51 -15.05
N ARG A 112 19.65 5.78 -15.32
CA ARG A 112 20.54 6.44 -14.35
C ARG A 112 20.32 7.95 -14.39
N GLN A 113 19.95 8.54 -13.26
CA GLN A 113 19.98 10.00 -13.07
C GLN A 113 21.13 10.37 -12.15
N GLU A 114 22.05 11.21 -12.63
CA GLU A 114 23.06 11.85 -11.80
C GLU A 114 22.43 13.01 -11.03
N ARG A 115 22.21 12.85 -9.72
CA ARG A 115 21.87 13.98 -8.85
C ARG A 115 23.17 14.64 -8.39
N LYS A 116 23.45 15.84 -8.88
CA LYS A 116 24.45 16.72 -8.26
C LYS A 116 23.94 17.10 -6.87
N VAL A 117 24.48 16.44 -5.85
CA VAL A 117 24.33 16.89 -4.47
C VAL A 117 25.32 18.03 -4.29
N GLU A 118 24.86 19.27 -4.45
CA GLU A 118 25.60 20.41 -3.94
C GLU A 118 25.55 20.34 -2.41
N ASN A 119 26.66 19.91 -1.82
CA ASN A 119 26.88 20.08 -0.39
C ASN A 119 26.99 21.57 -0.11
N VAL A 120 25.87 22.22 0.20
CA VAL A 120 25.87 23.53 0.83
C VAL A 120 26.58 23.33 2.16
N ARG A 121 27.84 23.79 2.26
CA ARG A 121 28.51 23.89 3.54
C ARG A 121 27.58 24.68 4.46
N PRO A 122 27.23 24.20 5.67
CA PRO A 122 26.60 25.09 6.63
C PRO A 122 27.60 26.22 6.92
N LYS A 123 27.34 27.41 6.38
CA LYS A 123 27.92 28.64 6.89
C LYS A 123 27.22 28.89 8.21
N ALA A 124 27.89 28.58 9.31
CA ALA A 124 27.77 29.36 10.53
C ALA A 124 28.69 28.81 11.61
N SER A 125 29.66 29.61 12.03
CA SER A 125 30.14 29.51 13.41
C SER A 125 28.94 29.59 14.36
N ARG A 126 29.06 29.08 15.58
CA ARG A 126 27.99 29.19 16.60
C ARG A 126 27.45 30.63 16.73
N GLU A 127 28.31 31.61 16.52
CA GLU A 127 27.99 33.05 16.54
C GLU A 127 27.07 33.46 15.38
N GLU A 128 27.38 33.06 14.14
CA GLU A 128 26.55 33.35 12.96
C GLU A 128 25.15 32.70 13.09
N MET A 129 25.09 31.51 13.70
CA MET A 129 23.83 30.79 13.91
C MET A 129 22.95 31.49 14.96
N ILE A 130 23.56 31.96 16.04
CA ILE A 130 22.85 32.74 17.07
C ILE A 130 22.37 34.08 16.50
N ALA A 131 23.16 34.72 15.64
CA ALA A 131 22.78 35.98 15.00
C ALA A 131 21.53 35.81 14.10
N GLU A 132 21.49 34.78 13.26
CA GLU A 132 20.30 34.48 12.44
C GLU A 132 19.10 34.08 13.29
N LEU A 133 19.31 33.27 14.33
CA LEU A 133 18.23 32.85 15.22
C LEU A 133 17.59 34.06 15.94
N ASN A 134 18.41 35.00 16.41
CA ASN A 134 17.94 36.24 17.03
C ASN A 134 17.23 37.17 16.04
N LYS A 135 17.70 37.25 14.79
CA LYS A 135 17.06 38.03 13.73
C LYS A 135 15.65 37.49 13.42
N VAL A 136 15.53 36.19 13.23
CA VAL A 136 14.24 35.52 12.98
C VAL A 136 13.30 35.67 14.18
N ALA A 137 13.81 35.59 15.40
CA ALA A 137 13.01 35.79 16.61
C ALA A 137 12.47 37.24 16.72
N ALA A 138 13.29 38.24 16.36
CA ALA A 138 12.86 39.64 16.31
C ALA A 138 11.77 39.88 15.26
N GLU A 139 11.87 39.27 14.07
CA GLU A 139 10.82 39.32 13.04
C GLU A 139 9.51 38.68 13.52
N MET A 140 9.59 37.62 14.33
CA MET A 140 8.43 36.97 14.93
C MET A 140 7.94 37.65 16.23
N GLY A 141 8.60 38.71 16.70
CA GLY A 141 8.26 39.39 17.95
C GLY A 141 8.48 38.55 19.22
N VAL A 142 9.33 37.51 19.13
CA VAL A 142 9.66 36.59 20.23
C VAL A 142 11.09 36.87 20.71
N SER A 143 11.33 36.80 22.02
CA SER A 143 12.67 36.91 22.59
C SER A 143 13.20 35.52 22.95
N ILE A 144 14.43 35.21 22.52
CA ILE A 144 15.11 33.96 22.87
C ILE A 144 15.80 34.14 24.21
N ILE A 145 15.44 33.31 25.19
CA ILE A 145 16.09 33.27 26.50
C ILE A 145 17.13 32.14 26.47
N ASP A 146 18.41 32.49 26.47
CA ASP A 146 19.50 31.50 26.55
C ASP A 146 19.63 31.00 27.99
N ASN A 147 19.14 29.79 28.27
CA ASN A 147 19.18 29.19 29.60
C ASN A 147 20.46 28.35 29.77
N ALA A 148 21.61 28.99 29.62
CA ALA A 148 22.89 28.33 29.91
C ALA A 148 23.01 28.11 31.43
N PRO A 149 23.27 26.88 31.91
CA PRO A 149 23.42 26.63 33.34
C PRO A 149 24.63 27.41 33.86
N ALA A 150 24.42 28.21 34.91
CA ALA A 150 25.47 29.00 35.55
C ALA A 150 26.65 28.09 35.92
N SER A 151 27.83 28.42 35.40
CA SER A 151 29.09 27.79 35.72
C SER A 151 29.28 27.78 37.23
N ARG A 152 29.27 26.59 37.85
CA ARG A 152 29.67 26.42 39.25
C ARG A 152 31.18 26.71 39.34
N HIS A 153 31.51 27.76 40.11
CA HIS A 153 32.87 28.02 40.58
C HIS A 153 33.37 26.91 41.51
#